data_AF-A0A495R8J2-F1
#
_entry.id   AF-A0A495R8J2-F1
#
_cell.length_a   1.000
_cell.length_b   1.000
_cell.length_c   1.000
_cell.angle_alpha   90.00
_cell.angle_beta   90.00
_cell.angle_gamma   90.00
#
_symmetry.space_group_name_H-M   'P 1'
#
loop_
_entity.id
_entity.type
_entity.pdbx_description
1 polymer ?
#
loop_
_entity_poly.entity_id
_entity_poly.type
_entity_poly.pdbx_seq_one_letter_code
_entity_poly.pdbx_strand_id
1 'polypeptide(L)'
;MLDSEQLEEAQERDGSTAEDRPDECDAAFERDYPAVGFGNGSPILDKKYDEYPSGDDILSPDASGVLETLAEHPLIGSVRDISDELRADVTVVSKALELHDVDRIEPVEDDAQPSESELELPDGTVVDTEQFRTPIYRDARLLEYLYVDCGYSIAEMREFLESERNHGRGAEKPRWTVDNTDIRTELEMVGLLIGDGDDGERDDIRLGGASLSESETSGTDGLTVSTSDF
;
A
#
# COMPACT_ATOMS: atom_id res chain seq x y z
N MET A 1 -7.39 -19.93 -4.27
CA MET A 1 -8.31 -20.20 -5.39
C MET A 1 -9.68 -20.35 -4.80
N LEU A 2 -10.44 -19.28 -4.86
CA LEU A 2 -11.75 -19.17 -4.25
C LEU A 2 -12.77 -20.14 -4.86
N ASP A 3 -13.62 -20.71 -4.01
CA ASP A 3 -14.87 -21.31 -4.45
C ASP A 3 -15.89 -20.19 -4.79
N SER A 4 -16.91 -20.51 -5.60
CA SER A 4 -17.84 -19.50 -6.13
C SER A 4 -18.59 -18.71 -5.06
N GLU A 5 -18.89 -19.34 -3.92
CA GLU A 5 -19.57 -18.75 -2.76
C GLU A 5 -18.70 -17.61 -2.16
N GLN A 6 -17.41 -17.86 -1.93
CA GLN A 6 -16.46 -16.85 -1.45
C GLN A 6 -16.28 -15.67 -2.42
N LEU A 7 -16.37 -15.93 -3.73
CA LEU A 7 -16.25 -14.90 -4.75
C LEU A 7 -17.51 -14.01 -4.82
N GLU A 8 -18.70 -14.60 -4.65
CA GLU A 8 -19.96 -13.86 -4.56
C GLU A 8 -19.99 -13.01 -3.28
N GLU A 9 -19.63 -13.57 -2.12
CA GLU A 9 -19.48 -12.82 -0.84
C GLU A 9 -18.47 -11.67 -0.92
N ALA A 10 -17.32 -11.89 -1.56
CA ALA A 10 -16.29 -10.87 -1.77
C ALA A 10 -16.82 -9.71 -2.65
N GLN A 11 -17.60 -10.01 -3.70
CA GLN A 11 -18.19 -9.00 -4.57
C GLN A 11 -19.35 -8.26 -3.89
N GLU A 12 -20.21 -8.94 -3.12
CA GLU A 12 -21.32 -8.30 -2.38
C GLU A 12 -20.85 -7.32 -1.30
N ARG A 13 -19.65 -7.52 -0.74
CA ARG A 13 -19.04 -6.59 0.23
C ARG A 13 -18.63 -5.23 -0.35
N ASP A 14 -18.44 -5.10 -1.68
CA ASP A 14 -18.05 -3.86 -2.37
C ASP A 14 -16.86 -3.08 -1.73
N GLY A 15 -15.87 -3.81 -1.20
CA GLY A 15 -14.70 -3.21 -0.55
C GLY A 15 -14.88 -2.94 0.95
N SER A 16 -16.00 -3.35 1.55
CA SER A 16 -16.28 -3.27 2.98
C SER A 16 -15.66 -4.42 3.77
N THR A 17 -15.57 -4.24 5.08
CA THR A 17 -15.14 -5.25 6.06
C THR A 17 -16.11 -6.44 6.09
N ALA A 18 -15.63 -7.66 6.36
CA ALA A 18 -16.48 -8.82 6.62
C ALA A 18 -17.06 -8.79 8.05
N GLU A 19 -18.28 -9.29 8.25
CA GLU A 19 -18.89 -9.35 9.60
C GLU A 19 -18.29 -10.47 10.48
N ASP A 20 -17.90 -11.59 9.87
CA ASP A 20 -17.20 -12.70 10.52
C ASP A 20 -15.78 -12.80 9.94
N ARG A 21 -14.76 -12.32 10.69
CA ARG A 21 -13.33 -12.43 10.33
C ARG A 21 -12.49 -13.06 11.46
N PRO A 22 -11.27 -13.58 11.19
CA PRO A 22 -10.44 -14.19 12.22
C PRO A 22 -9.92 -13.17 13.26
N ASP A 23 -9.93 -13.53 14.55
CA ASP A 23 -9.43 -12.68 15.66
C ASP A 23 -7.97 -12.22 15.43
N GLU A 24 -7.15 -13.06 14.79
CA GLU A 24 -5.75 -12.76 14.42
C GLU A 24 -5.63 -11.62 13.40
N CYS A 25 -6.65 -11.40 12.58
CA CYS A 25 -6.69 -10.31 11.60
C CYS A 25 -7.03 -8.96 12.24
N ASP A 26 -7.80 -8.94 13.33
CA ASP A 26 -7.93 -7.75 14.18
C ASP A 26 -6.65 -7.52 15.01
N ALA A 27 -6.07 -8.57 15.60
CA ALA A 27 -4.85 -8.48 16.41
C ALA A 27 -3.61 -8.00 15.62
N ALA A 28 -3.61 -8.13 14.28
CA ALA A 28 -2.57 -7.56 13.43
C ALA A 28 -2.52 -6.01 13.48
N PHE A 29 -3.64 -5.33 13.76
CA PHE A 29 -3.67 -3.89 14.03
C PHE A 29 -3.33 -3.54 15.49
N GLU A 30 -3.40 -4.52 16.41
CA GLU A 30 -2.96 -4.37 17.81
C GLU A 30 -1.44 -4.62 18.00
N ARG A 31 -0.68 -4.83 16.91
CA ARG A 31 0.78 -4.95 16.98
C ARG A 31 1.39 -3.62 17.42
N ASP A 32 2.00 -3.62 18.60
CA ASP A 32 2.81 -2.52 19.17
C ASP A 32 4.12 -2.31 18.35
N TYR A 33 3.99 -1.95 17.07
CA TYR A 33 5.08 -1.36 16.32
C TYR A 33 5.39 0.02 16.95
N PRO A 34 6.63 0.27 17.40
CA PRO A 34 6.98 1.52 18.08
C PRO A 34 6.98 2.70 17.09
N ALA A 35 5.79 3.26 16.88
CA ALA A 35 5.51 4.25 15.86
C ALA A 35 5.97 5.66 16.26
N VAL A 36 6.58 6.37 15.30
CA VAL A 36 6.89 7.79 15.43
C VAL A 36 5.76 8.65 14.85
N GLY A 37 5.57 9.83 15.42
CA GLY A 37 4.75 10.89 14.84
C GLY A 37 3.66 11.36 15.80
N PHE A 38 3.33 12.66 15.74
CA PHE A 38 2.36 13.29 16.63
C PHE A 38 1.04 12.52 16.66
N GLY A 39 0.77 11.82 17.76
CA GLY A 39 -0.46 11.05 17.96
C GLY A 39 -0.53 9.69 17.25
N ASN A 40 0.53 9.26 16.57
CA ASN A 40 0.68 7.89 16.05
C ASN A 40 1.30 6.94 17.10
N GLY A 41 2.00 7.49 18.09
CA GLY A 41 2.65 6.74 19.16
C GLY A 41 2.66 7.48 20.50
N SER A 42 3.41 6.95 21.45
CA SER A 42 3.73 7.68 22.69
C SER A 42 4.76 8.79 22.41
N PRO A 43 4.66 9.97 23.07
CA PRO A 43 5.64 11.03 22.88
C PRO A 43 7.07 10.53 23.20
N ILE A 44 8.01 10.70 22.26
CA ILE A 44 9.41 10.26 22.42
C ILE A 44 10.14 11.07 23.51
N LEU A 45 9.86 12.37 23.61
CA LEU A 45 10.34 13.22 24.68
C LEU A 45 9.44 13.00 25.91
N ASP A 46 10.02 12.89 27.12
CA ASP A 46 9.30 12.69 28.40
C ASP A 46 8.52 13.93 28.87
N LYS A 47 7.55 14.35 28.05
CA LYS A 47 6.61 15.48 28.18
C LYS A 47 5.48 15.28 27.18
N LYS A 48 4.37 16.02 27.28
CA LYS A 48 3.28 15.87 26.30
C LYS A 48 3.65 16.49 24.97
N TYR A 49 3.04 15.99 23.89
CA TYR A 49 3.10 16.61 22.57
C TYR A 49 2.72 18.10 22.55
N ASP A 50 1.82 18.56 23.45
CA ASP A 50 1.46 19.99 23.59
C ASP A 50 2.60 20.85 24.16
N GLU A 51 3.69 20.23 24.63
CA GLU A 51 4.89 20.84 25.22
C GLU A 51 6.11 20.72 24.27
N TYR A 52 5.88 20.30 23.03
CA TYR A 52 6.91 20.22 21.98
C TYR A 52 7.09 21.58 21.28
N PRO A 53 8.31 21.95 20.85
CA PRO A 53 8.51 23.15 20.04
C PRO A 53 7.86 22.94 18.67
N SER A 54 7.14 23.96 18.16
CA SER A 54 6.29 23.83 16.97
C SER A 54 6.58 24.91 15.92
N GLY A 55 6.42 24.58 14.63
CA GLY A 55 6.62 25.55 13.55
C GLY A 55 8.02 26.18 13.58
N ASP A 56 8.11 27.52 13.63
CA ASP A 56 9.37 28.25 13.72
C ASP A 56 10.09 28.12 15.10
N ASP A 57 9.41 27.67 16.17
CA ASP A 57 10.02 27.58 17.51
C ASP A 57 11.23 26.63 17.53
N ILE A 58 11.25 25.62 16.65
CA ILE A 58 12.37 24.66 16.51
C ILE A 58 13.67 25.33 16.03
N LEU A 59 13.59 26.54 15.46
CA LEU A 59 14.75 27.36 15.08
C LEU A 59 15.30 28.20 16.25
N SER A 60 14.66 28.16 17.43
CA SER A 60 15.12 28.86 18.64
C SER A 60 16.26 28.11 19.32
N PRO A 61 17.23 28.79 19.96
CA PRO A 61 18.35 28.14 20.65
C PRO A 61 17.92 27.10 21.70
N ASP A 62 16.79 27.34 22.37
CA ASP A 62 16.22 26.43 23.38
C ASP A 62 15.73 25.09 22.81
N ALA A 63 15.71 24.93 21.48
CA ALA A 63 15.32 23.70 20.79
C ALA A 63 16.49 22.75 20.47
N SER A 64 17.77 23.14 20.63
CA SER A 64 18.90 22.26 20.25
C SER A 64 18.83 20.92 20.98
N GLY A 65 18.75 20.93 22.31
CA GLY A 65 18.64 19.72 23.13
C GLY A 65 17.39 18.87 22.87
N VAL A 66 16.32 19.45 22.29
CA VAL A 66 15.17 18.68 21.81
C VAL A 66 15.48 17.94 20.52
N LEU A 67 16.15 18.62 19.58
CA LEU A 67 16.53 18.06 18.29
C LEU A 67 17.67 17.03 18.43
N GLU A 68 18.62 17.25 19.34
CA GLU A 68 19.61 16.27 19.80
C GLU A 68 18.93 15.02 20.36
N THR A 69 18.03 15.18 21.36
CA THR A 69 17.31 14.04 21.98
C THR A 69 16.49 13.24 20.97
N LEU A 70 15.90 13.90 19.95
CA LEU A 70 15.20 13.20 18.87
C LEU A 70 16.18 12.51 17.91
N ALA A 71 17.23 13.19 17.43
CA ALA A 71 18.18 12.62 16.49
C ALA A 71 18.99 11.43 17.07
N GLU A 72 19.17 11.36 18.39
CA GLU A 72 19.79 10.22 19.08
C GLU A 72 18.80 9.08 19.41
N HIS A 73 17.49 9.23 19.16
CA HIS A 73 16.49 8.27 19.61
C HIS A 73 16.39 7.04 18.66
N PRO A 74 16.40 5.78 19.17
CA PRO A 74 16.44 4.58 18.31
C PRO A 74 15.29 4.39 17.31
N LEU A 75 14.16 5.10 17.47
CA LEU A 75 13.04 5.08 16.53
C LEU A 75 13.13 6.17 15.45
N ILE A 76 13.98 7.16 15.65
CA ILE A 76 14.17 8.30 14.75
C ILE A 76 15.26 7.93 13.74
N GLY A 77 14.87 7.28 12.64
CA GLY A 77 15.78 7.02 11.54
C GLY A 77 16.08 8.27 10.72
N SER A 78 15.15 9.23 10.64
CA SER A 78 15.18 10.30 9.65
C SER A 78 14.78 11.69 10.16
N VAL A 79 15.18 12.69 9.37
CA VAL A 79 14.71 14.07 9.48
C VAL A 79 13.19 14.17 9.32
N ARG A 80 12.56 13.23 8.60
CA ARG A 80 11.10 13.17 8.46
C ARG A 80 10.44 12.67 9.74
N ASP A 81 11.02 11.72 10.44
CA ASP A 81 10.46 11.19 11.69
C ASP A 81 10.43 12.29 12.76
N ILE A 82 11.50 13.10 12.84
CA ILE A 82 11.51 14.35 13.62
C ILE A 82 10.42 15.34 13.16
N SER A 83 10.18 15.44 11.85
CA SER A 83 9.15 16.30 11.26
C SER A 83 7.73 15.89 11.66
N ASP A 84 7.42 14.60 11.54
CA ASP A 84 6.12 14.02 11.84
C ASP A 84 5.90 14.00 13.38
N GLU A 85 6.95 13.84 14.20
CA GLU A 85 6.92 13.91 15.67
C GLU A 85 6.72 15.34 16.21
N LEU A 86 7.38 16.35 15.60
CA LEU A 86 7.24 17.77 15.98
C LEU A 86 6.06 18.50 15.30
N ARG A 87 5.34 17.85 14.36
CA ARG A 87 4.42 18.50 13.39
C ARG A 87 5.04 19.68 12.63
N ALA A 88 6.35 19.63 12.41
CA ALA A 88 7.07 20.64 11.64
C ALA A 88 7.09 20.26 10.15
N ASP A 89 7.45 21.20 9.28
CA ASP A 89 7.76 20.91 7.88
C ASP A 89 9.21 20.42 7.74
N VAL A 90 9.43 19.41 6.91
CA VAL A 90 10.72 18.71 6.76
C VAL A 90 11.86 19.67 6.39
N THR A 91 11.56 20.75 5.64
CA THR A 91 12.57 21.76 5.27
C THR A 91 12.95 22.67 6.45
N VAL A 92 12.00 22.92 7.36
CA VAL A 92 12.24 23.68 8.60
C VAL A 92 13.05 22.83 9.59
N VAL A 93 12.72 21.54 9.72
CA VAL A 93 13.51 20.59 10.55
C VAL A 93 14.92 20.41 10.00
N SER A 94 15.07 20.18 8.69
CA SER A 94 16.38 20.07 8.04
C SER A 94 17.27 21.28 8.37
N LYS A 95 16.69 22.48 8.26
CA LYS A 95 17.35 23.75 8.58
C LYS A 95 17.60 23.92 10.09
N ALA A 96 16.77 23.36 10.95
CA ALA A 96 16.96 23.40 12.41
C ALA A 96 18.18 22.55 12.82
N LEU A 97 18.29 21.32 12.31
CA LEU A 97 19.45 20.44 12.53
C LEU A 97 20.75 21.12 12.05
N GLU A 98 20.73 21.70 10.84
CA GLU A 98 21.86 22.48 10.29
C GLU A 98 22.18 23.78 11.07
N LEU A 99 21.19 24.38 11.75
CA LEU A 99 21.36 25.61 12.54
C LEU A 99 21.96 25.34 13.92
N HIS A 100 21.66 24.18 14.50
CA HIS A 100 22.04 23.79 15.86
C HIS A 100 23.29 22.89 15.92
N ASP A 101 23.91 22.58 14.77
CA ASP A 101 25.08 21.70 14.65
C ASP A 101 24.80 20.26 15.19
N VAL A 102 23.55 19.79 15.00
CA VAL A 102 23.14 18.43 15.36
C VAL A 102 23.61 17.48 14.26
N ASP A 103 24.44 16.49 14.63
CA ASP A 103 24.95 15.49 13.69
C ASP A 103 23.80 14.81 12.95
N ARG A 104 23.97 14.64 11.62
CA ARG A 104 22.92 14.09 10.76
C ARG A 104 22.80 12.60 11.04
N ILE A 105 21.59 12.16 11.42
CA ILE A 105 21.29 10.76 11.74
C ILE A 105 21.89 9.85 10.66
N GLU A 106 22.91 9.07 11.03
CA GLU A 106 23.39 7.98 10.18
C GLU A 106 22.42 6.81 10.33
N PRO A 107 22.01 6.14 9.23
CA PRO A 107 21.08 5.02 9.31
C PRO A 107 21.74 3.90 10.11
N VAL A 108 21.15 3.57 11.27
CA VAL A 108 21.69 2.54 12.16
C VAL A 108 21.35 1.17 11.58
N GLU A 109 22.34 0.51 10.99
CA GLU A 109 22.25 -0.91 10.61
C GLU A 109 22.26 -1.78 11.89
N ASP A 110 21.09 -1.90 12.53
CA ASP A 110 20.84 -2.78 13.66
C ASP A 110 20.21 -4.10 13.15
N ASP A 111 20.94 -5.21 13.29
CA ASP A 111 20.54 -6.57 12.87
C ASP A 111 19.23 -7.07 13.52
N ALA A 112 18.67 -6.34 14.49
CA ALA A 112 17.41 -6.64 15.15
C ALA A 112 16.21 -5.79 14.67
N GLN A 113 16.39 -4.87 13.72
CA GLN A 113 15.30 -4.02 13.21
C GLN A 113 14.49 -4.68 12.07
N PRO A 114 13.19 -4.34 11.92
CA PRO A 114 12.38 -4.77 10.78
C PRO A 114 13.00 -4.30 9.46
N SER A 115 12.98 -5.14 8.43
CA SER A 115 13.55 -4.77 7.13
C SER A 115 12.48 -4.28 6.14
N GLU A 116 12.80 -3.29 5.30
CA GLU A 116 11.97 -2.91 4.15
C GLU A 116 11.82 -4.05 3.12
N SER A 117 12.60 -5.14 3.28
CA SER A 117 12.59 -6.29 2.39
C SER A 117 11.51 -7.31 2.77
N GLU A 118 10.94 -7.24 3.97
CA GLU A 118 9.97 -8.21 4.51
C GLU A 118 8.56 -7.61 4.67
N LEU A 119 7.58 -8.48 4.92
CA LEU A 119 6.17 -8.16 5.22
C LEU A 119 5.65 -9.23 6.18
N GLU A 120 5.12 -8.84 7.35
CA GLU A 120 4.54 -9.80 8.31
C GLU A 120 3.01 -9.86 8.12
N LEU A 121 2.53 -10.88 7.43
CA LEU A 121 1.10 -11.12 7.21
C LEU A 121 0.33 -11.26 8.55
N PRO A 122 -0.99 -11.00 8.62
CA PRO A 122 -1.76 -11.01 9.88
C PRO A 122 -1.66 -12.31 10.69
N ASP A 123 -1.48 -13.46 10.03
CA ASP A 123 -1.25 -14.77 10.67
C ASP A 123 0.15 -14.93 11.32
N GLY A 124 1.03 -13.93 11.17
CA GLY A 124 2.42 -13.94 11.62
C GLY A 124 3.40 -14.53 10.59
N THR A 125 2.96 -14.81 9.35
CA THR A 125 3.84 -15.30 8.29
C THR A 125 4.65 -14.15 7.67
N VAL A 126 5.96 -14.15 7.91
CA VAL A 126 6.91 -13.24 7.27
C VAL A 126 7.23 -13.70 5.84
N VAL A 127 7.15 -12.79 4.87
CA VAL A 127 7.40 -13.05 3.44
C VAL A 127 8.32 -11.98 2.82
N ASP A 128 9.34 -12.38 2.04
CA ASP A 128 10.16 -11.43 1.30
C ASP A 128 9.32 -10.68 0.26
N THR A 129 9.40 -9.35 0.26
CA THR A 129 8.66 -8.48 -0.66
C THR A 129 9.06 -8.64 -2.12
N GLU A 130 10.25 -9.20 -2.41
CA GLU A 130 10.66 -9.61 -3.76
C GLU A 130 9.80 -10.74 -4.36
N GLN A 131 9.04 -11.49 -3.54
CA GLN A 131 8.15 -12.55 -4.01
C GLN A 131 6.83 -12.02 -4.60
N PHE A 132 6.46 -10.78 -4.29
CA PHE A 132 5.25 -10.11 -4.78
C PHE A 132 5.50 -9.34 -6.08
N ARG A 133 4.43 -9.03 -6.81
CA ARG A 133 4.46 -8.03 -7.90
C ARG A 133 4.88 -6.64 -7.41
N THR A 134 5.43 -5.83 -8.30
CA THR A 134 5.76 -4.42 -8.04
C THR A 134 4.79 -3.48 -8.78
N PRO A 135 4.16 -2.50 -8.11
CA PRO A 135 4.10 -2.31 -6.66
C PRO A 135 3.27 -3.42 -5.97
N ILE A 136 3.53 -3.61 -4.67
CA ILE A 136 3.04 -4.75 -3.87
C ILE A 136 1.51 -4.92 -3.86
N TYR A 137 0.75 -3.81 -3.92
CA TYR A 137 -0.71 -3.81 -4.01
C TYR A 137 -1.27 -4.37 -5.33
N ARG A 138 -0.41 -4.74 -6.30
CA ARG A 138 -0.79 -5.47 -7.53
C ARG A 138 -0.70 -6.99 -7.41
N ASP A 139 -0.25 -7.53 -6.28
CA ASP A 139 -0.16 -8.98 -6.14
C ASP A 139 -1.52 -9.60 -5.81
N ALA A 140 -2.08 -10.29 -6.80
CA ALA A 140 -3.38 -10.91 -6.70
C ALA A 140 -3.53 -11.88 -5.52
N ARG A 141 -2.44 -12.52 -5.06
CA ARG A 141 -2.50 -13.45 -3.91
C ARG A 141 -2.58 -12.69 -2.59
N LEU A 142 -1.84 -11.58 -2.48
CA LEU A 142 -1.90 -10.69 -1.33
C LEU A 142 -3.26 -9.99 -1.24
N LEU A 143 -3.86 -9.62 -2.38
CA LEU A 143 -5.23 -9.10 -2.45
C LEU A 143 -6.29 -10.16 -2.11
N GLU A 144 -6.18 -11.38 -2.67
CA GLU A 144 -7.06 -12.53 -2.34
C GLU A 144 -7.06 -12.79 -0.83
N TYR A 145 -5.86 -12.90 -0.23
CA TYR A 145 -5.68 -13.15 1.19
C TYR A 145 -6.17 -11.99 2.08
N LEU A 146 -5.73 -10.75 1.86
CA LEU A 146 -6.13 -9.62 2.73
C LEU A 146 -7.63 -9.28 2.60
N TYR A 147 -8.22 -9.37 1.40
CA TYR A 147 -9.62 -9.01 1.21
C TYR A 147 -10.57 -10.14 1.61
N VAL A 148 -10.27 -11.39 1.26
CA VAL A 148 -11.16 -12.55 1.47
C VAL A 148 -10.82 -13.28 2.76
N ASP A 149 -9.61 -13.81 2.90
CA ASP A 149 -9.24 -14.64 4.07
C ASP A 149 -9.16 -13.81 5.37
N CYS A 150 -8.62 -12.58 5.31
CA CYS A 150 -8.56 -11.65 6.46
C CYS A 150 -9.80 -10.77 6.64
N GLY A 151 -10.72 -10.75 5.66
CA GLY A 151 -11.96 -9.98 5.73
C GLY A 151 -11.81 -8.45 5.80
N TYR A 152 -10.66 -7.88 5.39
CA TYR A 152 -10.41 -6.43 5.49
C TYR A 152 -11.20 -5.61 4.46
N SER A 153 -11.59 -4.39 4.82
CA SER A 153 -12.01 -3.36 3.87
C SER A 153 -10.83 -2.78 3.09
N ILE A 154 -11.11 -2.06 1.99
CA ILE A 154 -10.09 -1.32 1.21
C ILE A 154 -9.30 -0.33 2.10
N ALA A 155 -9.94 0.26 3.12
CA ALA A 155 -9.28 1.17 4.05
C ALA A 155 -8.33 0.43 5.00
N GLU A 156 -8.76 -0.69 5.57
CA GLU A 156 -7.94 -1.54 6.44
C GLU A 156 -6.78 -2.19 5.66
N MET A 157 -7.00 -2.62 4.42
CA MET A 157 -5.95 -3.11 3.52
C MET A 157 -4.89 -2.04 3.25
N ARG A 158 -5.30 -0.77 3.05
CA ARG A 158 -4.38 0.35 2.92
C ARG A 158 -3.60 0.58 4.22
N GLU A 159 -4.28 0.64 5.35
CA GLU A 159 -3.69 0.92 6.66
C GLU A 159 -2.66 -0.15 7.05
N PHE A 160 -3.00 -1.43 6.86
CA PHE A 160 -2.09 -2.56 7.03
C PHE A 160 -0.86 -2.45 6.12
N LEU A 161 -1.05 -2.28 4.80
CA LEU A 161 0.07 -2.16 3.86
C LEU A 161 0.93 -0.92 4.11
N GLU A 162 0.35 0.22 4.51
CA GLU A 162 1.09 1.43 4.90
C GLU A 162 1.76 1.31 6.28
N SER A 163 1.32 0.41 7.16
CA SER A 163 2.05 0.08 8.38
C SER A 163 3.30 -0.72 8.04
N GLU A 164 3.11 -1.93 7.50
CA GLU A 164 4.18 -2.89 7.18
C GLU A 164 5.26 -2.28 6.27
N ARG A 165 4.88 -1.66 5.15
CA ARG A 165 5.82 -1.10 4.16
C ARG A 165 6.62 0.12 4.65
N ASN A 166 6.27 0.65 5.82
CA ASN A 166 6.99 1.74 6.46
C ASN A 166 7.70 1.33 7.77
N HIS A 167 7.36 0.18 8.37
CA HIS A 167 7.93 -0.24 9.66
C HIS A 167 9.45 -0.39 9.62
N GLY A 168 10.00 -0.98 8.55
CA GLY A 168 11.45 -1.15 8.31
C GLY A 168 12.05 -0.21 7.26
N ARG A 169 11.44 0.95 6.99
CA ARG A 169 11.74 1.76 5.80
C ARG A 169 12.89 2.75 6.02
N GLY A 170 13.92 2.64 5.17
CA GLY A 170 15.09 3.52 5.18
C GLY A 170 14.75 5.02 5.14
N ALA A 171 15.36 5.75 6.07
CA ALA A 171 15.22 7.18 6.35
C ALA A 171 15.32 8.13 5.14
N GLU A 172 16.11 7.73 4.15
CA GLU A 172 16.39 8.45 2.92
C GLU A 172 15.28 8.37 1.87
N LYS A 173 14.29 7.48 2.06
CA LYS A 173 13.21 7.22 1.12
C LYS A 173 11.93 7.97 1.52
N PRO A 174 11.14 8.47 0.57
CA PRO A 174 9.79 8.95 0.88
C PRO A 174 8.94 7.80 1.47
N ARG A 175 8.15 8.10 2.50
CA ARG A 175 7.15 7.18 3.08
C ARG A 175 6.33 6.54 1.96
N TRP A 176 6.16 5.22 2.03
CA TRP A 176 5.34 4.47 1.10
C TRP A 176 3.86 4.70 1.41
N THR A 177 3.06 4.99 0.39
CA THR A 177 1.62 5.26 0.49
C THR A 177 0.91 4.67 -0.73
N VAL A 178 -0.36 4.29 -0.56
CA VAL A 178 -1.22 3.80 -1.66
C VAL A 178 -2.62 4.37 -1.49
N ASP A 179 -3.25 4.82 -2.57
CA ASP A 179 -4.62 5.34 -2.50
C ASP A 179 -5.66 4.20 -2.46
N ASN A 180 -6.77 4.41 -1.73
CA ASN A 180 -7.90 3.47 -1.73
C ASN A 180 -8.40 3.16 -3.16
N THR A 181 -8.33 4.13 -4.07
CA THR A 181 -8.69 3.98 -5.49
C THR A 181 -7.78 2.98 -6.21
N ASP A 182 -6.47 3.00 -5.94
CA ASP A 182 -5.51 2.08 -6.54
C ASP A 182 -5.80 0.64 -6.10
N ILE A 183 -6.03 0.43 -4.79
CA ILE A 183 -6.43 -0.88 -4.25
C ILE A 183 -7.76 -1.33 -4.86
N ARG A 184 -8.76 -0.45 -4.98
CA ARG A 184 -10.04 -0.77 -5.62
C ARG A 184 -9.85 -1.23 -7.07
N THR A 185 -9.10 -0.48 -7.87
CA THR A 185 -8.88 -0.82 -9.29
C THR A 185 -8.10 -2.11 -9.47
N GLU A 186 -7.12 -2.45 -8.60
CA GLU A 186 -6.47 -3.76 -8.67
C GLU A 186 -7.43 -4.89 -8.22
N LEU A 187 -8.27 -4.68 -7.19
CA LEU A 187 -9.31 -5.63 -6.76
C LEU A 187 -10.37 -5.89 -7.85
N GLU A 188 -10.78 -4.86 -8.58
CA GLU A 188 -11.64 -4.96 -9.77
C GLU A 188 -10.94 -5.76 -10.88
N MET A 189 -9.65 -5.49 -11.14
CA MET A 189 -8.88 -6.21 -12.17
C MET A 189 -8.59 -7.69 -11.85
N VAL A 190 -8.57 -8.08 -10.56
CA VAL A 190 -8.51 -9.51 -10.16
C VAL A 190 -9.89 -10.15 -10.01
N GLY A 191 -10.97 -9.38 -10.18
CA GLY A 191 -12.35 -9.86 -10.13
C GLY A 191 -12.94 -10.04 -8.73
N LEU A 192 -12.28 -9.51 -7.69
CA LEU A 192 -12.78 -9.53 -6.30
C LEU A 192 -13.83 -8.43 -6.05
N LEU A 193 -13.89 -7.42 -6.92
CA LEU A 193 -14.91 -6.37 -6.93
C LEU A 193 -15.55 -6.24 -8.31
N ILE A 194 -16.78 -5.73 -8.33
CA ILE A 194 -17.46 -5.31 -9.56
C ILE A 194 -17.18 -3.81 -9.74
N GLY A 195 -16.44 -3.45 -10.79
CA GLY A 195 -16.19 -2.04 -11.11
C GLY A 195 -17.39 -1.38 -11.82
N ASP A 196 -17.49 -0.05 -11.74
CA ASP A 196 -18.52 0.78 -12.39
C ASP A 196 -18.47 0.78 -13.95
N GLY A 197 -17.76 -0.18 -14.56
CA GLY A 197 -17.32 -0.19 -15.96
C GLY A 197 -18.12 -1.09 -16.90
N ASP A 198 -19.42 -0.79 -17.07
CA ASP A 198 -20.31 -1.26 -18.15
C ASP A 198 -20.64 -2.77 -18.22
N ASP A 199 -21.91 -3.12 -18.46
CA ASP A 199 -22.36 -4.47 -18.89
C ASP A 199 -22.01 -4.73 -20.38
N GLY A 200 -20.93 -4.12 -20.85
CA GLY A 200 -20.48 -4.07 -22.23
C GLY A 200 -19.53 -5.21 -22.56
N GLU A 201 -20.08 -6.29 -23.09
CA GLU A 201 -19.33 -7.43 -23.66
C GLU A 201 -18.35 -8.09 -22.66
N ARG A 202 -18.90 -8.92 -21.75
CA ARG A 202 -18.16 -10.09 -21.24
C ARG A 202 -17.70 -10.91 -22.44
N ASP A 203 -16.44 -10.74 -22.84
CA ASP A 203 -15.88 -11.37 -24.03
C ASP A 203 -15.78 -12.89 -23.81
N ASP A 204 -16.81 -13.58 -24.32
CA ASP A 204 -17.00 -15.01 -24.35
C ASP A 204 -15.68 -15.66 -24.82
N ILE A 205 -14.95 -16.39 -23.95
CA ILE A 205 -13.61 -16.94 -24.26
C ILE A 205 -13.73 -18.05 -25.31
N ARG A 206 -13.92 -17.64 -26.55
CA ARG A 206 -14.09 -18.47 -27.73
C ARG A 206 -12.74 -18.96 -28.17
N LEU A 207 -12.31 -20.03 -27.50
CA LEU A 207 -11.31 -20.98 -28.00
C LEU A 207 -11.49 -21.13 -29.51
N GLY A 208 -10.43 -20.84 -30.28
CA GLY A 208 -10.51 -20.56 -31.72
C GLY A 208 -11.03 -21.72 -32.58
N GLY A 209 -12.35 -21.86 -32.66
CA GLY A 209 -13.05 -22.67 -33.64
C GLY A 209 -13.35 -21.83 -34.88
N ALA A 210 -12.92 -22.30 -36.06
CA ALA A 210 -13.12 -21.57 -37.31
C ALA A 210 -14.62 -21.46 -37.67
N SER A 211 -15.14 -20.24 -37.70
CA SER A 211 -16.51 -19.94 -38.12
C SER A 211 -16.66 -20.10 -39.64
N LEU A 212 -17.17 -21.27 -40.05
CA LEU A 212 -17.65 -21.50 -41.42
C LEU A 212 -18.95 -20.73 -41.65
N SER A 213 -18.84 -19.54 -42.26
CA SER A 213 -19.99 -18.75 -42.71
C SER A 213 -20.61 -19.35 -43.98
N GLU A 214 -21.43 -20.40 -43.82
CA GLU A 214 -22.27 -20.94 -44.90
C GLU A 214 -23.44 -19.99 -45.22
N SER A 215 -23.16 -18.99 -46.07
CA SER A 215 -24.17 -18.09 -46.63
C SER A 215 -24.90 -18.75 -47.80
N GLU A 216 -26.03 -19.42 -47.55
CA GLU A 216 -26.91 -19.95 -48.60
C GLU A 216 -27.59 -18.84 -49.43
N THR A 217 -26.89 -18.29 -50.42
CA THR A 217 -27.49 -17.40 -51.44
C THR A 217 -27.80 -18.17 -52.72
N SER A 218 -29.06 -18.58 -52.89
CA SER A 218 -29.57 -19.10 -54.17
C SER A 218 -29.57 -18.00 -55.24
N GLY A 219 -28.57 -18.00 -56.13
CA GLY A 219 -28.47 -17.04 -57.23
C GLY A 219 -27.52 -17.53 -58.32
N THR A 220 -28.06 -17.96 -59.45
CA THR A 220 -27.27 -18.42 -60.60
C THR A 220 -26.91 -17.27 -61.55
N ASP A 221 -25.66 -16.80 -61.55
CA ASP A 221 -25.08 -16.19 -62.77
C ASP A 221 -23.53 -16.16 -62.78
N GLY A 222 -22.99 -15.76 -63.94
CA GLY A 222 -21.61 -15.79 -64.44
C GLY A 222 -20.43 -15.64 -63.48
N LEU A 223 -19.49 -16.58 -63.62
CA LEU A 223 -18.09 -16.40 -63.24
C LEU A 223 -17.38 -15.44 -64.22
N THR A 224 -17.15 -14.19 -63.82
CA THR A 224 -16.45 -13.18 -64.63
C THR A 224 -15.05 -12.87 -64.08
N VAL A 225 -14.03 -13.48 -64.68
CA VAL A 225 -12.62 -13.18 -64.36
C VAL A 225 -12.14 -12.00 -65.21
N SER A 226 -11.98 -10.84 -64.58
CA SER A 226 -11.38 -9.64 -65.21
C SER A 226 -9.87 -9.60 -65.02
N THR A 227 -9.12 -10.25 -65.91
CA THR A 227 -7.66 -10.04 -66.02
C THR A 227 -7.35 -8.71 -66.68
N SER A 228 -6.82 -7.76 -65.92
CA SER A 228 -6.15 -6.56 -66.43
C SER A 228 -4.67 -6.65 -66.10
N ASP A 229 -3.87 -7.01 -67.10
CA ASP A 229 -2.42 -7.21 -67.02
C ASP A 229 -1.73 -6.12 -67.85
N PHE A 230 -0.97 -5.22 -67.20
CA PHE A 230 0.20 -4.46 -67.71
C PHE A 230 0.70 -3.41 -66.69
#